data_AF-A0A1B6CMR1-F1
#
_entry.id   AF-A0A1B6CMR1-F1
#
_cell.length_a   1.000
_cell.length_b   1.000
_cell.length_c   1.000
_cell.angle_alpha   90.00
_cell.angle_beta   90.00
_cell.angle_gamma   90.00
#
_symmetry.space_group_name_H-M   'P 1'
#
loop_
_entity.id
_entity.type
_entity.pdbx_description
1 polymer ?
#
loop_
_entity_poly.entity_id
_entity_poly.type
_entity_poly.pdbx_seq_one_letter_code
_entity_poly.pdbx_strand_id
1 'polypeptide(L)'
;VWLAGFFNPQSFLTAIMQSTARKNELPLDKMCLQCDVTKKQKEEFTSAPREGAYVHGLFMEGARWDVQQGVIMDSRLKDLFPHMPVINIRAITQDKQDLRNMYECPVYKTRTRGPTYVWTFNLKSKDKPAKWTLAGVALLLQI
;
A
#
# COMPACT_ATOMS: atom_id res chain seq x y z
N VAL A 1 -10.54 4.90 -5.03
CA VAL A 1 -10.46 3.72 -5.92
C VAL A 1 -10.49 2.45 -5.06
N TRP A 2 -11.37 1.51 -5.38
CA TRP A 2 -11.40 0.20 -4.73
C TRP A 2 -10.54 -0.77 -5.55
N LEU A 3 -9.31 -1.01 -5.10
CA LEU A 3 -8.33 -1.78 -5.89
C LEU A 3 -8.77 -3.23 -6.12
N ALA A 4 -9.49 -3.82 -5.16
CA ALA A 4 -10.04 -5.17 -5.29
C ALA A 4 -11.12 -5.30 -6.38
N GLY A 5 -11.74 -4.20 -6.80
CA GLY A 5 -12.76 -4.20 -7.85
C GLY A 5 -12.20 -4.38 -9.26
N PHE A 6 -10.88 -4.33 -9.45
CA PHE A 6 -10.25 -4.55 -10.75
C PHE A 6 -9.99 -6.04 -10.99
N PHE A 7 -10.28 -6.51 -12.20
CA PHE A 7 -9.84 -7.82 -12.68
C PHE A 7 -8.31 -7.97 -12.63
N ASN A 8 -7.59 -6.90 -13.00
CA ASN A 8 -6.12 -6.81 -12.93
C ASN A 8 -5.67 -5.54 -12.18
N PRO A 9 -5.53 -5.59 -10.84
CA PRO A 9 -5.09 -4.44 -10.04
C PRO A 9 -3.65 -4.00 -10.35
N GLN A 10 -2.78 -4.92 -10.78
CA GLN A 10 -1.40 -4.61 -11.12
C GLN A 10 -1.30 -3.68 -12.34
N SER A 11 -2.18 -3.86 -13.33
CA SER A 11 -2.26 -2.95 -14.49
C SER A 11 -2.62 -1.53 -14.07
N PHE A 12 -3.52 -1.36 -13.10
CA PHE A 12 -3.88 -0.03 -12.58
C PHE A 12 -2.68 0.65 -11.91
N LEU A 13 -1.96 -0.08 -11.06
CA LEU A 13 -0.75 0.43 -10.40
C LEU A 13 0.34 0.79 -11.42
N THR A 14 0.51 -0.01 -12.46
CA THR A 14 1.43 0.28 -13.57
C THR A 14 1.00 1.52 -14.35
N ALA A 15 -0.30 1.71 -14.57
CA ALA A 15 -0.83 2.89 -15.25
C ALA A 15 -0.54 4.18 -14.49
N ILE A 16 -0.54 4.16 -13.15
CA ILE A 16 -0.10 5.31 -12.33
C ILE A 16 1.35 5.68 -12.67
N MET A 17 2.26 4.69 -12.72
CA MET A 17 3.66 4.93 -13.08
C MET A 17 3.80 5.48 -14.51
N GLN A 18 3.11 4.87 -15.48
CA GLN A 18 3.15 5.31 -16.87
C GLN A 18 2.60 6.73 -17.06
N SER A 19 1.48 7.05 -16.41
CA SER A 19 0.86 8.37 -16.48
C SER A 19 1.78 9.45 -15.90
N THR A 20 2.34 9.21 -14.71
CA THR A 20 3.29 10.12 -14.08
C THR A 20 4.59 10.25 -14.87
N ALA A 21 5.13 9.15 -15.42
CA ALA A 21 6.33 9.16 -16.23
C ALA A 21 6.16 10.02 -17.47
N ARG A 22 5.08 9.79 -18.22
CA ARG A 22 4.75 10.57 -19.43
C ARG A 22 4.53 12.04 -19.12
N LYS A 23 3.76 12.36 -18.09
CA LYS A 23 3.45 13.75 -17.70
C LYS A 23 4.70 14.56 -17.35
N ASN A 24 5.72 13.92 -16.79
CA ASN A 24 6.94 14.57 -16.33
C ASN A 24 8.16 14.28 -17.21
N GLU A 25 7.97 13.65 -18.37
CA GLU A 25 9.04 13.25 -19.30
C GLU A 25 10.14 12.41 -18.63
N LEU A 26 9.73 11.53 -17.71
CA LEU A 26 10.63 10.65 -16.96
C LEU A 26 10.72 9.26 -17.59
N PRO A 27 11.88 8.59 -17.48
CA PRO A 27 12.05 7.21 -17.94
C PRO A 27 11.29 6.23 -17.04
N LEU A 28 10.43 5.39 -17.65
CA LEU A 28 9.52 4.49 -16.92
C LEU A 28 10.24 3.43 -16.06
N ASP A 29 11.39 2.94 -16.52
CA ASP A 29 12.24 1.95 -15.84
C ASP A 29 12.80 2.47 -14.51
N LYS A 30 12.86 3.79 -14.31
CA LYS A 30 13.28 4.42 -13.06
C LYS A 30 12.13 4.77 -12.13
N MET A 31 10.90 4.42 -12.48
CA MET A 31 9.73 4.73 -11.66
C MET A 31 9.47 3.65 -10.62
N CYS A 32 8.94 4.05 -9.47
CA CYS A 32 8.40 3.17 -8.46
C CYS A 32 7.17 3.80 -7.81
N LEU A 33 6.42 2.99 -7.05
CA LEU A 33 5.28 3.48 -6.29
C LEU A 33 5.71 3.93 -4.90
N GLN A 34 5.16 5.06 -4.49
CA GLN A 34 5.21 5.58 -3.13
C GLN A 34 3.82 5.45 -2.50
N CYS A 35 3.78 4.83 -1.33
CA CYS A 35 2.55 4.53 -0.60
C CYS A 35 2.50 5.40 0.65
N ASP A 36 1.62 6.40 0.64
CA ASP A 36 1.44 7.30 1.77
C ASP A 36 0.09 6.98 2.44
N VAL A 37 0.13 6.24 3.55
CA VAL A 37 -1.08 5.91 4.33
C VAL A 37 -1.60 7.17 5.01
N THR A 38 -2.87 7.50 4.76
CA THR A 38 -3.50 8.72 5.28
C THR A 38 -4.11 8.51 6.66
N LYS A 39 -4.58 9.59 7.27
CA LYS A 39 -5.34 9.55 8.54
C LYS A 39 -6.86 9.49 8.35
N LYS A 40 -7.31 9.36 7.10
CA LYS A 40 -8.71 9.55 6.71
C LYS A 40 -9.31 8.27 6.13
N GLN A 41 -10.60 8.11 6.34
CA GLN A 41 -11.42 7.11 5.69
C GLN A 41 -11.96 7.62 4.35
N LYS A 42 -12.50 6.71 3.52
CA LYS A 42 -12.94 7.02 2.15
C LYS A 42 -13.96 8.14 2.11
N GLU A 43 -14.88 8.17 3.07
CA GLU A 43 -16.02 9.08 3.15
C GLU A 43 -15.59 10.54 3.36
N GLU A 44 -14.37 10.77 3.87
CA GLU A 44 -13.81 12.09 4.13
C GLU A 44 -13.15 12.72 2.90
N PHE A 45 -13.02 11.97 1.79
CA PHE A 45 -12.43 12.46 0.55
C PHE A 45 -13.51 12.93 -0.42
N THR A 46 -13.48 14.23 -0.74
CA THR A 46 -14.41 14.87 -1.69
C THR A 46 -13.81 15.09 -3.08
N SER A 47 -12.50 14.92 -3.23
CA SER A 47 -11.77 15.17 -4.48
C SER A 47 -10.68 14.13 -4.72
N ALA A 48 -10.30 13.99 -5.99
CA ALA A 48 -9.18 13.14 -6.40
C ALA A 48 -7.85 13.73 -5.89
N PRO A 49 -6.81 12.89 -5.66
CA PRO A 49 -5.50 13.41 -5.32
C PRO A 49 -4.91 14.21 -6.48
N ARG A 50 -4.03 15.17 -6.17
CA ARG A 50 -3.28 15.92 -7.17
C ARG A 50 -2.41 15.01 -8.05
N GLU A 51 -1.88 13.94 -7.46
CA GLU A 51 -1.06 12.94 -8.12
C GLU A 51 -1.40 11.54 -7.61
N GLY A 52 -1.42 10.57 -8.51
CA GLY A 52 -1.68 9.18 -8.17
C GLY A 52 -3.15 8.88 -7.95
N ALA A 53 -3.44 8.03 -6.96
CA ALA A 53 -4.79 7.59 -6.64
C ALA A 53 -4.95 7.27 -5.15
N TYR A 54 -6.09 7.67 -4.59
CA TYR A 54 -6.53 7.20 -3.27
C TYR A 54 -7.09 5.79 -3.39
N VAL A 55 -6.46 4.83 -2.72
CA VAL A 55 -6.87 3.42 -2.64
C VAL A 55 -7.46 3.14 -1.26
N HIS A 56 -8.60 2.45 -1.23
CA HIS A 56 -9.28 2.07 -0.01
C HIS A 56 -9.74 0.60 -0.05
N GLY A 57 -10.18 0.10 1.11
CA GLY A 57 -10.71 -1.27 1.24
C GLY A 57 -9.63 -2.35 1.29
N LEU A 58 -8.43 -1.99 1.76
CA LEU A 58 -7.36 -2.95 2.04
C LEU A 58 -7.46 -3.43 3.49
N PHE A 59 -7.08 -4.67 3.73
CA PHE A 59 -6.99 -5.26 5.06
C PHE A 59 -5.54 -5.58 5.37
N MET A 60 -5.14 -5.50 6.64
CA MET A 60 -3.82 -5.94 7.10
C MET A 60 -3.96 -7.27 7.85
N GLU A 61 -3.12 -8.24 7.52
CA GLU A 61 -3.02 -9.52 8.22
C GLU A 61 -1.71 -9.56 9.02
N GLY A 62 -1.73 -10.17 10.21
CA GLY A 62 -0.54 -10.34 11.07
C GLY A 62 -0.07 -9.10 11.83
N ALA A 63 -0.67 -7.94 11.57
CA ALA A 63 -0.43 -6.68 12.27
C ALA A 63 -1.64 -5.74 12.17
N ARG A 64 -1.49 -4.52 12.65
CA ARG A 64 -2.44 -3.41 12.43
C ARG A 64 -1.69 -2.14 12.04
N TRP A 65 -2.38 -1.22 11.38
CA TRP A 65 -1.87 0.14 11.19
C TRP A 65 -2.35 1.06 12.31
N ASP A 66 -1.42 1.75 12.97
CA ASP A 66 -1.76 2.79 13.94
C ASP A 66 -1.92 4.13 13.23
N VAL A 67 -3.17 4.63 13.14
CA VAL A 67 -3.49 5.86 12.42
C VAL A 67 -2.88 7.10 13.07
N GLN A 68 -2.77 7.11 14.40
CA GLN A 68 -2.26 8.27 15.14
C GLN A 68 -0.76 8.43 14.92
N GLN A 69 -0.01 7.34 15.06
CA GLN A 69 1.44 7.28 14.91
C GLN A 69 1.89 7.12 13.45
N GLY A 70 1.02 6.61 12.58
CA GLY A 70 1.32 6.38 11.16
C GLY A 70 2.37 5.27 10.95
N VAL A 71 2.26 4.18 11.70
CA VAL A 71 3.22 3.05 11.66
C VAL A 71 2.51 1.71 11.86
N ILE A 72 3.15 0.62 11.41
CA ILE A 72 2.72 -0.74 11.74
C ILE A 72 2.91 -0.98 13.25
N MET A 73 1.91 -1.61 13.86
CA MET A 73 1.91 -2.08 15.25
C MET A 73 1.39 -3.53 15.30
N ASP A 74 1.65 -4.23 16.40
CA ASP A 74 1.17 -5.61 16.60
C ASP A 74 -0.36 -5.74 16.45
N SER A 75 -0.90 -6.92 16.13
CA SER A 75 -2.36 -7.09 16.07
C SER A 75 -3.02 -6.94 17.45
N ARG A 76 -4.32 -6.64 17.46
CA ARG A 76 -5.15 -6.71 18.68
C ARG A 76 -5.79 -8.10 18.79
N LEU A 77 -6.05 -8.53 20.02
CA LEU A 77 -6.71 -9.81 20.26
C LEU A 77 -8.06 -9.86 19.52
N LYS A 78 -8.30 -10.96 18.79
CA LYS A 78 -9.51 -11.21 17.97
C LYS A 78 -9.72 -10.25 16.78
N ASP A 79 -8.76 -9.42 16.44
CA ASP A 79 -8.79 -8.56 15.26
C ASP A 79 -7.79 -9.07 14.21
N LEU A 80 -8.23 -10.05 13.42
CA LEU A 80 -7.36 -10.78 12.48
C LEU A 80 -7.04 -10.00 11.21
N PHE A 81 -7.99 -9.17 10.76
CA PHE A 81 -7.93 -8.44 9.49
C PHE A 81 -8.36 -6.98 9.65
N PRO A 82 -7.65 -6.18 10.46
CA PRO A 82 -7.97 -4.76 10.59
C PRO A 82 -7.96 -4.05 9.23
N HIS A 83 -8.93 -3.16 9.05
CA HIS A 83 -9.01 -2.31 7.86
C HIS A 83 -7.86 -1.28 7.86
N MET A 84 -7.27 -1.08 6.68
CA MET A 84 -6.35 0.02 6.44
C MET A 84 -7.11 1.32 6.17
N PRO A 85 -6.58 2.48 6.63
CA PRO A 85 -7.01 3.77 6.13
C PRO A 85 -6.80 3.90 4.62
N VAL A 86 -7.31 4.98 4.04
CA VAL A 86 -7.02 5.31 2.64
C VAL A 86 -5.52 5.46 2.45
N ILE A 87 -4.97 4.79 1.44
CA ILE A 87 -3.56 4.91 1.02
C ILE A 87 -3.52 5.76 -0.23
N ASN A 88 -2.74 6.83 -0.22
CA ASN A 88 -2.42 7.56 -1.44
C ASN A 88 -1.27 6.86 -2.15
N ILE A 89 -1.53 6.32 -3.34
CA ILE A 89 -0.52 5.67 -4.17
C ILE A 89 -0.16 6.63 -5.30
N ARG A 90 1.09 7.07 -5.32
CA ARG A 90 1.64 7.92 -6.39
C ARG A 90 2.92 7.31 -6.92
N ALA A 91 3.33 7.70 -8.12
CA ALA A 91 4.61 7.28 -8.67
C ALA A 91 5.68 8.34 -8.42
N ILE A 92 6.89 7.90 -8.13
CA ILE A 92 8.09 8.72 -8.00
C ILE A 92 9.24 8.04 -8.74
N THR A 93 10.36 8.74 -8.88
CA THR A 93 11.61 8.11 -9.32
C THR A 93 12.27 7.38 -8.16
N GLN A 94 12.95 6.27 -8.44
CA GLN A 94 13.59 5.40 -7.43
C GLN A 94 14.59 6.15 -6.53
N ASP A 95 15.31 7.14 -7.07
CA ASP A 95 16.26 7.98 -6.32
C ASP A 95 15.60 8.84 -5.24
N LYS A 96 14.29 9.10 -5.37
CA LYS A 96 13.50 9.87 -4.39
C LYS A 96 12.85 8.99 -3.33
N GLN A 97 12.99 7.67 -3.42
CA GLN A 97 12.35 6.75 -2.50
C GLN A 97 13.19 6.55 -1.24
N ASP A 98 12.64 6.93 -0.09
CA ASP A 98 13.27 6.68 1.21
C ASP A 98 12.69 5.42 1.84
N LEU A 99 13.52 4.38 1.93
CA LEU A 99 13.15 3.08 2.51
C LEU A 99 13.59 2.92 3.97
N ARG A 100 14.16 3.97 4.59
CA ARG A 100 14.55 3.90 6.01
C ARG A 100 13.31 3.74 6.88
N ASN A 101 13.37 2.81 7.83
CA ASN A 101 12.28 2.50 8.75
C ASN A 101 10.98 2.09 8.01
N MET A 102 11.11 1.47 6.84
CA MET A 102 10.00 0.91 6.09
C MET A 102 10.02 -0.62 6.16
N TYR A 103 8.84 -1.22 6.15
CA TYR A 103 8.61 -2.63 5.88
C TYR A 103 8.05 -2.78 4.47
N GLU A 104 8.69 -3.62 3.67
CA GLU A 104 8.26 -4.00 2.33
C GLU A 104 7.05 -4.95 2.43
N CYS A 105 5.86 -4.39 2.63
CA CYS A 105 4.66 -5.17 2.90
C CYS A 105 4.07 -5.75 1.60
N PRO A 106 4.01 -7.08 1.42
CA PRO A 106 3.44 -7.67 0.22
C PRO A 106 1.91 -7.51 0.21
N VAL A 107 1.35 -7.23 -0.97
CA VAL A 107 -0.07 -7.08 -1.23
C VAL A 107 -0.56 -8.29 -2.02
N TYR A 108 -1.54 -9.01 -1.50
CA TYR A 108 -2.16 -10.16 -2.15
C TYR A 108 -3.64 -9.94 -2.45
N LYS A 109 -4.16 -10.61 -3.49
CA LYS A 109 -5.61 -10.58 -3.78
C LYS A 109 -6.41 -11.21 -2.64
N THR A 110 -5.94 -12.33 -2.10
CA THR A 110 -6.66 -13.16 -1.12
C THR A 110 -5.72 -13.69 -0.04
N ARG A 111 -6.28 -14.18 1.08
CA ARG A 111 -5.54 -14.86 2.16
C ARG A 111 -4.74 -16.07 1.69
N THR A 112 -5.24 -16.81 0.71
CA THR A 112 -4.49 -17.87 0.06
C THR A 112 -3.43 -17.22 -0.83
N ARG A 113 -2.25 -16.95 -0.26
CA ARG A 113 -1.11 -16.22 -0.85
C ARG A 113 -0.40 -16.96 -2.00
N GLY A 114 -1.11 -17.80 -2.75
CA GLY A 114 -0.55 -18.55 -3.88
C GLY A 114 -0.17 -17.63 -5.05
N PRO A 115 -0.67 -17.84 -6.27
CA PRO A 115 -0.37 -16.94 -7.41
C PRO A 115 -1.20 -15.64 -7.35
N THR A 116 -1.31 -15.03 -6.16
CA THR A 116 -2.20 -13.91 -5.87
C THR A 116 -1.46 -12.63 -5.49
N TYR A 117 -0.12 -12.64 -5.58
CA TYR A 117 0.69 -11.44 -5.38
C TYR A 117 0.30 -10.33 -6.36
N VAL A 118 0.22 -9.10 -5.86
CA VAL A 118 -0.17 -7.91 -6.64
C VAL A 118 0.96 -6.89 -6.69
N TRP A 119 1.50 -6.51 -5.53
CA TRP A 119 2.55 -5.50 -5.41
C TRP A 119 3.20 -5.54 -4.03
N THR A 120 4.24 -4.75 -3.80
CA THR A 120 4.84 -4.50 -2.48
C THR A 120 4.68 -3.04 -2.08
N PHE A 121 4.00 -2.76 -0.96
CA PHE A 121 3.81 -1.42 -0.44
C PHE A 121 4.75 -1.16 0.74
N ASN A 122 5.55 -0.11 0.63
CA ASN A 122 6.50 0.28 1.67
C ASN A 122 5.76 1.03 2.78
N LEU A 123 5.67 0.40 3.95
CA LEU A 123 4.91 0.87 5.09
C LEU A 123 5.82 1.24 6.26
N LYS A 124 5.61 2.40 6.87
CA LYS A 124 6.44 2.86 7.99
C LYS A 124 6.35 1.91 9.19
N SER A 125 7.47 1.67 9.84
CA SER A 125 7.54 0.93 11.10
C SER A 125 8.62 1.46 12.03
N LYS A 126 8.41 1.28 13.34
CA LYS A 126 9.44 1.51 14.36
C LYS A 126 10.27 0.26 14.65
N ASP A 127 9.75 -0.92 14.30
CA ASP A 127 10.41 -2.20 14.50
C ASP A 127 11.21 -2.60 13.26
N LYS A 128 12.17 -3.51 13.45
CA LYS A 128 12.95 -4.07 12.33
C LYS A 128 12.04 -4.86 11.38
N PRO A 129 12.25 -4.78 10.05
CA PRO A 129 11.46 -5.51 9.05
C PRO A 129 11.33 -7.02 9.29
N ALA A 130 12.37 -7.64 9.88
CA ALA A 130 12.37 -9.06 10.22
C ALA A 130 11.22 -9.47 11.16
N LYS A 131 10.81 -8.60 12.11
CA LYS A 131 9.65 -8.85 12.99
C LYS A 131 8.39 -9.08 12.18
N TRP A 132 8.12 -8.20 11.22
CA TRP A 132 6.92 -8.25 10.39
C TRP A 132 6.96 -9.37 9.37
N THR A 133 8.16 -9.69 8.88
CA THR A 133 8.38 -10.85 8.01
C THR A 133 8.02 -12.15 8.75
N LEU A 134 8.50 -12.32 9.99
CA LEU A 134 8.21 -13.49 10.83
C LEU A 134 6.73 -13.56 11.27
N ALA A 135 6.12 -12.42 11.55
CA ALA A 135 4.68 -12.32 11.83
C ALA A 135 3.82 -12.54 10.56
N GLY A 136 4.45 -12.66 9.39
CA GLY A 136 3.78 -12.85 8.13
C GLY A 136 2.91 -11.66 7.72
N VAL A 137 3.30 -10.43 8.05
CA VAL A 137 2.48 -9.23 7.78
C VAL A 137 2.29 -9.04 6.28
N ALA A 138 1.03 -8.88 5.87
CA ALA A 138 0.65 -8.64 4.48
C ALA A 138 -0.57 -7.71 4.38
N LEU A 139 -0.73 -7.08 3.22
CA LEU A 139 -1.97 -6.42 2.84
C LEU A 139 -2.81 -7.36 1.95
N LEU A 140 -4.13 -7.32 2.14
CA LEU A 140 -5.08 -8.13 1.39
C LEU A 140 -6.10 -7.22 0.69
N LEU A 141 -6.39 -7.53 -0.58
CA LEU A 141 -7.49 -6.89 -1.31
C LEU A 141 -8.85 -7.44 -0.87
N GLN A 142 -8.90 -8.72 -0.52
CA GLN A 142 -10.09 -9.45 -0.09
C GLN A 142 -9.71 -10.49 0.98
N ILE A 143 -10.58 -10.63 1.98
CA ILE A 143 -10.51 -11.66 3.04
C ILE A 143 -11.36 -12.88 2.66
#